data_AF-A0A7S0YW55-F1
#
_entry.id   AF-A0A7S0YW55-F1
#
_cell.length_a   1.000
_cell.length_b   1.000
_cell.length_c   1.000
_cell.angle_alpha   90.00
_cell.angle_beta   90.00
_cell.angle_gamma   90.00
#
_symmetry.space_group_name_H-M   'P 1'
#
loop_
_entity.id
_entity.type
_entity.pdbx_description
1 polymer ?
#
loop_
_entity_poly.entity_id
_entity_poly.type
_entity_poly.pdbx_seq_one_letter_code
_entity_poly.pdbx_strand_id
1 'polypeptide(L)'
;MSATPSKAEIKQALKDNMRELKSLGSRTQDASRQISDATDALCQFPYLRPSVGVLPGTSSHLLKLEGTVQMMYQGHGYFVPLAVYLRDEHPASPPICVVTPTPEMTIKPNHRHVDVAGIVYLPYLHEWTKKSNLIEAIKAISAVFTSDPFIYKKPSQPAQSSSHSSSNSVSRTQPPYASANGASPVVHPTKPPPPYGSTGGVTRTPDRPVPTVDKAMSKQLSTSMMSKAREMEELDSVLENSFRCPISMEIMVDPVFAADGHTYERAEMERWLISKSTSPLTNEVLPHKMLVPNHNLRSQIREYVEKHPNAR
;
A
#
# COMPACT_ATOMS: atom_id res chain seq x y z
N MET A 1 0.89 21.88 -19.29
CA MET A 1 1.15 22.42 -17.94
C MET A 1 -0.19 22.86 -17.37
N SER A 2 -0.76 22.14 -16.40
CA SER A 2 -2.02 22.57 -15.76
C SER A 2 -1.69 23.77 -14.86
N ALA A 3 -2.34 24.91 -15.08
CA ALA A 3 -2.18 26.08 -14.24
C ALA A 3 -2.63 25.75 -12.80
N THR A 4 -1.84 26.16 -11.81
CA THR A 4 -2.23 26.04 -10.40
C THR A 4 -3.49 26.87 -10.16
N PRO A 5 -4.58 26.29 -9.61
CA PRO A 5 -5.81 27.03 -9.41
C PRO A 5 -5.60 28.18 -8.42
N SER A 6 -6.19 29.33 -8.71
CA SER A 6 -6.19 30.49 -7.83
C SER A 6 -6.95 30.22 -6.53
N LYS A 7 -6.67 30.99 -5.47
CA LYS A 7 -7.37 30.88 -4.18
C LYS A 7 -8.90 31.07 -4.33
N ALA A 8 -9.33 31.88 -5.30
CA ALA A 8 -10.76 32.10 -5.59
C ALA A 8 -11.41 30.85 -6.21
N GLU A 9 -10.74 30.22 -7.18
CA GLU A 9 -11.22 28.97 -7.80
C GLU A 9 -11.26 27.83 -6.79
N ILE A 10 -10.24 27.71 -5.92
CA ILE A 10 -10.24 26.73 -4.82
C ILE A 10 -11.44 26.92 -3.90
N LYS A 11 -11.68 28.17 -3.45
CA LYS A 11 -12.83 28.48 -2.59
C LYS A 11 -14.16 28.18 -3.28
N GLN A 12 -14.27 28.43 -4.58
CA GLN A 12 -15.48 28.14 -5.33
C GLN A 12 -15.74 26.63 -5.42
N ALA A 13 -14.72 25.83 -5.79
CA ALA A 13 -14.81 24.38 -5.81
C ALA A 13 -15.19 23.78 -4.45
N LEU A 14 -14.62 24.30 -3.36
CA LEU A 14 -14.99 23.88 -2.00
C LEU A 14 -16.45 24.20 -1.66
N LYS A 15 -16.97 25.37 -2.07
CA LYS A 15 -18.39 25.71 -1.89
C LYS A 15 -19.31 24.78 -2.69
N ASP A 16 -18.87 24.36 -3.87
CA ASP A 16 -19.63 23.43 -4.71
C ASP A 16 -19.67 22.03 -4.06
N ASN A 17 -18.53 21.54 -3.57
CA ASN A 17 -18.45 20.29 -2.80
C ASN A 17 -19.31 20.35 -1.51
N MET A 18 -19.36 21.49 -0.83
CA MET A 18 -20.23 21.67 0.34
C MET A 18 -21.71 21.61 -0.01
N ARG A 19 -22.10 22.12 -1.19
CA ARG A 19 -23.47 22.00 -1.69
C ARG A 19 -23.82 20.55 -2.03
N GLU A 20 -22.89 19.84 -2.67
CA GLU A 20 -23.02 18.41 -2.95
C GLU A 20 -23.16 17.59 -1.65
N LEU A 21 -22.28 17.80 -0.66
CA LEU A 21 -22.37 17.16 0.65
C LEU A 21 -23.70 17.38 1.34
N LYS A 22 -24.25 18.60 1.26
CA LYS A 22 -25.56 18.92 1.80
C LYS A 22 -26.67 18.12 1.10
N SER A 23 -26.58 17.95 -0.23
CA SER A 23 -27.54 17.11 -0.98
C SER A 23 -27.42 15.62 -0.63
N LEU A 24 -26.23 15.18 -0.20
CA LEU A 24 -25.94 13.83 0.27
C LEU A 24 -26.26 13.61 1.76
N GLY A 25 -26.85 14.61 2.44
CA GLY A 25 -27.28 14.50 3.83
C GLY A 25 -26.20 14.74 4.89
N SER A 26 -25.05 15.35 4.53
CA SER A 26 -24.02 15.75 5.50
C SER A 26 -24.59 16.69 6.56
N ARG A 27 -24.10 16.52 7.79
CA ARG A 27 -24.46 17.34 8.96
C ARG A 27 -23.31 18.27 9.36
N THR A 28 -22.53 18.72 8.38
CA THR A 28 -21.39 19.63 8.58
C THR A 28 -21.78 20.80 9.51
N GLN A 29 -21.10 20.89 10.66
CA GLN A 29 -21.41 21.85 11.70
C GLN A 29 -20.82 23.23 11.42
N ASP A 30 -19.62 23.27 10.84
CA ASP A 30 -18.91 24.52 10.54
C ASP A 30 -18.30 24.49 9.13
N ALA A 31 -19.17 24.66 8.13
CA ALA A 31 -18.77 24.68 6.72
C ALA A 31 -17.79 25.84 6.41
N SER A 32 -17.93 26.99 7.09
CA SER A 32 -17.04 28.13 6.90
C SER A 32 -15.61 27.77 7.30
N ARG A 33 -15.45 27.14 8.47
CA ARG A 33 -14.14 26.70 8.94
C ARG A 33 -13.55 25.58 8.10
N GLN A 34 -14.34 24.59 7.68
CA GLN A 34 -13.86 23.55 6.75
C GLN A 34 -13.37 24.14 5.44
N ILE A 35 -14.13 25.05 4.82
CA ILE A 35 -13.71 25.73 3.59
C ILE A 35 -12.43 26.52 3.83
N SER A 36 -12.31 27.24 4.94
CA SER A 36 -11.11 28.02 5.26
C SER A 36 -9.87 27.13 5.38
N ASP A 37 -9.91 26.12 6.26
CA ASP A 37 -8.78 25.23 6.51
C ASP A 37 -8.39 24.44 5.25
N ALA A 38 -9.39 23.96 4.49
CA ALA A 38 -9.15 23.29 3.22
C ALA A 38 -8.54 24.21 2.17
N THR A 39 -8.98 25.47 2.11
CA THR A 39 -8.39 26.45 1.19
C THR A 39 -6.92 26.67 1.50
N ASP A 40 -6.59 26.89 2.78
CA ASP A 40 -5.21 27.16 3.17
C ASP A 40 -4.31 25.93 2.91
N ALA A 41 -4.80 24.71 3.17
CA ALA A 41 -4.10 23.48 2.80
C ALA A 41 -3.89 23.34 1.28
N LEU A 42 -4.93 23.56 0.46
CA LEU A 42 -4.83 23.44 -1.00
C LEU A 42 -3.93 24.51 -1.63
N CYS A 43 -3.85 25.70 -1.02
CA CYS A 43 -2.88 26.72 -1.43
C CYS A 43 -1.43 26.28 -1.13
N GLN A 44 -1.19 25.57 -0.03
CA GLN A 44 0.15 25.12 0.37
C GLN A 44 0.59 23.82 -0.34
N PHE A 45 -0.36 22.95 -0.69
CA PHE A 45 -0.12 21.65 -1.32
C PHE A 45 -0.77 21.59 -2.72
N PRO A 46 -0.08 22.09 -3.76
CA PRO A 46 -0.68 22.41 -5.05
C PRO A 46 -1.12 21.21 -5.89
N TYR A 47 -0.78 19.99 -5.47
CA TYR A 47 -1.20 18.75 -6.11
C TYR A 47 -2.38 18.08 -5.41
N LEU A 48 -2.84 18.61 -4.27
CA LEU A 48 -4.10 18.20 -3.66
C LEU A 48 -5.27 18.91 -4.36
N ARG A 49 -6.40 18.22 -4.43
CA ARG A 49 -7.64 18.73 -5.02
C ARG A 49 -8.81 18.48 -4.06
N PRO A 50 -9.75 19.43 -3.96
CA PRO A 50 -10.96 19.22 -3.18
C PRO A 50 -11.92 18.32 -3.95
N SER A 51 -12.56 17.38 -3.25
CA SER A 51 -13.60 16.50 -3.77
C SER A 51 -14.57 16.11 -2.66
N VAL A 52 -15.69 15.48 -3.03
CA VAL A 52 -16.53 14.73 -2.10
C VAL A 52 -16.15 13.26 -2.23
N GLY A 53 -15.91 12.60 -1.09
CA GLY A 53 -15.50 11.21 -1.10
C GLY A 53 -16.07 10.42 0.07
N VAL A 54 -16.22 9.12 -0.13
CA VAL A 54 -16.61 8.18 0.94
C VAL A 54 -15.39 7.84 1.77
N LEU A 55 -15.52 7.95 3.09
CA LEU A 55 -14.48 7.52 4.01
C LEU A 55 -14.36 5.98 3.97
N PRO A 56 -13.15 5.41 3.78
CA PRO A 56 -12.96 3.96 3.70
C PRO A 56 -13.59 3.21 4.88
N GLY A 57 -14.28 2.11 4.60
CA GLY A 57 -14.97 1.31 5.61
C GLY A 57 -16.28 1.90 6.13
N THR A 58 -16.76 3.01 5.56
CA THR A 58 -18.02 3.64 5.93
C THR A 58 -18.87 3.96 4.69
N SER A 59 -20.11 4.42 4.91
CA SER A 59 -20.96 5.01 3.86
C SER A 59 -21.04 6.54 3.95
N SER A 60 -20.20 7.16 4.79
CA SER A 60 -20.24 8.59 5.06
C SER A 60 -19.51 9.36 3.97
N HIS A 61 -20.22 10.28 3.31
CA HIS A 61 -19.65 11.20 2.35
C HIS A 61 -19.11 12.41 3.10
N LEU A 62 -17.84 12.73 2.88
CA LEU A 62 -17.13 13.81 3.57
C LEU A 62 -16.40 14.69 2.56
N LEU A 63 -16.07 15.91 2.98
CA LEU A 63 -15.13 16.73 2.23
C LEU A 63 -13.76 16.05 2.28
N LYS A 64 -13.15 15.88 1.11
CA LYS A 64 -11.89 15.18 0.94
C LYS A 64 -10.91 16.06 0.17
N LEU A 65 -9.67 16.16 0.65
CA LEU A 65 -8.54 16.71 -0.09
C LEU A 65 -7.67 15.55 -0.55
N GLU A 66 -7.56 15.32 -1.85
CA GLU A 66 -6.84 14.16 -2.39
C GLU A 66 -5.85 14.56 -3.47
N GLY A 67 -4.72 13.88 -3.48
CA GLY A 67 -3.69 14.03 -4.50
C GLY A 67 -2.36 13.53 -3.97
N THR A 68 -1.26 14.07 -4.49
CA THR A 68 0.09 13.70 -4.05
C THR A 68 0.74 14.79 -3.23
N VAL A 69 1.35 14.43 -2.11
CA VAL A 69 2.19 15.34 -1.31
C VAL A 69 3.65 14.99 -1.55
N GLN A 70 4.48 16.00 -1.82
CA GLN A 70 5.92 15.79 -1.91
C GLN A 70 6.48 15.62 -0.48
N MET A 71 7.02 14.43 -0.20
CA MET A 71 7.64 14.06 1.07
C MET A 71 9.12 13.74 0.82
N MET A 72 9.99 14.07 1.76
CA MET A 72 11.42 13.80 1.64
C MET A 72 11.75 12.47 2.31
N TYR A 73 12.67 11.70 1.75
CA TYR A 73 13.30 10.56 2.42
C TYR A 73 14.74 10.43 1.92
N GLN A 74 15.70 10.36 2.85
CA GLN A 74 17.14 10.32 2.52
C GLN A 74 17.57 11.39 1.49
N GLY A 75 17.07 12.63 1.66
CA GLY A 75 17.38 13.75 0.76
C GLY A 75 16.68 13.74 -0.60
N HIS A 76 15.89 12.71 -0.91
CA HIS A 76 15.14 12.61 -2.17
C HIS A 76 13.67 12.92 -1.96
N GLY A 77 13.07 13.65 -2.91
CA GLY A 77 11.65 13.97 -2.91
C GLY A 77 10.82 12.86 -3.55
N TYR A 78 9.80 12.39 -2.85
CA TYR A 78 8.83 11.39 -3.28
C TYR A 78 7.43 12.00 -3.32
N PHE A 79 6.67 11.72 -4.39
CA PHE A 79 5.26 12.10 -4.47
C PHE A 79 4.41 10.98 -3.89
N VAL A 80 3.91 11.20 -2.68
CA VAL A 80 3.15 10.22 -1.91
C VAL A 80 1.65 10.55 -2.01
N PRO A 81 0.81 9.65 -2.53
CA PRO A 81 -0.64 9.85 -2.55
C PRO A 81 -1.21 9.93 -1.13
N LEU A 82 -1.97 10.98 -0.86
CA LEU A 82 -2.59 11.26 0.42
C LEU A 82 -4.01 11.77 0.21
N ALA A 83 -4.94 11.21 0.98
CA ALA A 83 -6.30 11.69 1.13
C ALA A 83 -6.50 12.22 2.56
N VAL A 84 -7.08 13.42 2.68
CA VAL A 84 -7.40 14.06 3.96
C VAL A 84 -8.91 14.30 4.00
N TYR A 85 -9.61 13.58 4.87
CA TYR A 85 -11.05 13.67 5.06
C TYR A 85 -11.39 14.57 6.24
N LEU A 86 -12.34 15.49 6.04
CA LEU A 86 -12.86 16.35 7.10
C LEU A 86 -14.21 15.82 7.58
N ARG A 87 -14.29 15.50 8.88
CA ARG A 87 -15.54 15.06 9.51
C ARG A 87 -16.52 16.22 9.67
N ASP A 88 -17.80 15.89 9.79
CA ASP A 88 -18.87 16.89 9.97
C ASP A 88 -18.64 17.81 11.19
N GLU A 89 -17.94 17.33 12.22
CA GLU A 89 -17.60 18.11 13.43
C GLU A 89 -16.29 18.91 13.33
N HIS A 90 -15.58 18.88 12.19
CA HIS A 90 -14.38 19.69 12.00
C HIS A 90 -14.69 21.19 12.24
N PRO A 91 -13.89 21.91 13.07
CA PRO A 91 -12.55 21.58 13.57
C PRO A 91 -12.53 20.99 14.98
N ALA A 92 -13.69 20.69 15.59
CA ALA A 92 -13.74 20.08 16.92
C ALA A 92 -13.18 18.65 16.91
N SER A 93 -13.17 18.02 15.74
CA SER A 93 -12.58 16.70 15.53
C SER A 93 -11.42 16.78 14.51
N PRO A 94 -10.36 15.97 14.65
CA PRO A 94 -9.25 15.95 13.70
C PRO A 94 -9.68 15.43 12.33
N PRO A 95 -8.92 15.78 11.27
CA PRO A 95 -9.06 15.15 9.97
C PRO A 95 -8.66 13.67 10.05
N ILE A 96 -9.19 12.86 9.12
CA ILE A 96 -8.73 11.49 8.90
C ILE A 96 -7.81 11.49 7.69
N CYS A 97 -6.53 11.21 7.91
CA CYS A 97 -5.53 11.16 6.85
C CYS A 97 -5.29 9.71 6.44
N VAL A 98 -5.34 9.44 5.14
CA VAL A 98 -5.21 8.10 4.56
C VAL A 98 -4.19 8.15 3.43
N VAL A 99 -3.15 7.34 3.53
CA VAL A 99 -2.20 7.07 2.45
C VAL A 99 -2.92 6.19 1.43
N THR A 100 -2.88 6.57 0.15
CA THR A 100 -3.63 5.88 -0.92
C THR A 100 -2.67 5.28 -1.96
N PRO A 101 -2.03 4.13 -1.70
CA PRO A 101 -1.04 3.54 -2.59
C PRO A 101 -1.54 3.40 -4.03
N THR A 102 -0.70 3.74 -5.01
CA THR A 102 -0.93 3.30 -6.40
C THR A 102 -0.73 1.78 -6.51
N PRO A 103 -1.16 1.12 -7.60
CA PRO A 103 -0.95 -0.31 -7.78
C PRO A 103 0.51 -0.74 -7.67
N GLU A 104 1.45 0.16 -7.96
CA GLU A 104 2.90 -0.02 -7.89
C GLU A 104 3.48 0.35 -6.52
N MET A 105 2.65 0.68 -5.53
CA MET A 105 3.07 1.00 -4.18
C MET A 105 2.52 0.00 -3.17
N THR A 106 3.22 -0.13 -2.04
CA THR A 106 2.82 -0.98 -0.93
C THR A 106 3.11 -0.26 0.38
N ILE A 107 2.12 -0.25 1.28
CA ILE A 107 2.30 0.25 2.65
C ILE A 107 3.25 -0.70 3.38
N LYS A 108 4.22 -0.13 4.10
CA LYS A 108 5.14 -0.89 4.95
C LYS A 108 4.31 -1.69 5.98
N PRO A 109 4.44 -3.02 6.03
CA PRO A 109 3.75 -3.80 7.05
C PRO A 109 4.22 -3.37 8.44
N ASN A 110 3.29 -3.33 9.40
CA ASN A 110 3.56 -2.98 10.80
C ASN A 110 4.23 -1.60 11.00
N HIS A 111 3.92 -0.62 10.15
CA HIS A 111 4.43 0.73 10.34
C HIS A 111 3.82 1.40 11.58
N ARG A 112 4.65 2.08 12.38
CA ARG A 112 4.25 2.66 13.69
C ARG A 112 3.06 3.63 13.61
N HIS A 113 2.96 4.37 12.51
CA HIS A 113 1.99 5.46 12.35
C HIS A 113 0.98 5.25 11.23
N VAL A 114 1.05 4.13 10.49
CA VAL A 114 0.19 3.90 9.33
C VAL A 114 -0.25 2.45 9.34
N ASP A 115 -1.56 2.22 9.32
CA ASP A 115 -2.11 0.87 9.31
C ASP A 115 -2.22 0.27 7.90
N VAL A 116 -2.67 -0.98 7.81
CA VAL A 116 -2.84 -1.70 6.54
C VAL A 116 -3.87 -1.07 5.59
N ALA A 117 -4.81 -0.27 6.13
CA ALA A 117 -5.77 0.49 5.33
C ALA A 117 -5.21 1.85 4.88
N GLY A 118 -3.99 2.18 5.29
CA GLY A 118 -3.32 3.45 5.01
C GLY A 118 -3.71 4.57 5.97
N ILE A 119 -4.52 4.32 7.00
CA ILE A 119 -4.93 5.36 7.94
C ILE A 119 -3.74 5.77 8.80
N VAL A 120 -3.55 7.08 8.93
CA VAL A 120 -2.42 7.68 9.63
C VAL A 120 -2.79 8.08 11.06
N TYR A 121 -1.94 7.69 12.02
CA TYR A 121 -2.09 7.95 13.46
C TYR A 121 -0.86 8.67 14.00
N LEU A 122 -1.02 9.95 14.38
CA LEU A 122 0.06 10.82 14.85
C LEU A 122 -0.32 11.56 16.14
N PRO A 123 0.67 11.90 17.00
CA PRO A 123 0.44 12.75 18.16
C PRO A 123 -0.27 14.06 17.80
N TYR A 124 0.12 14.73 16.70
CA TYR A 124 -0.52 15.96 16.25
C TYR A 124 -2.03 15.81 15.95
N LEU A 125 -2.45 14.66 15.40
CA LEU A 125 -3.86 14.37 15.13
C LEU A 125 -4.60 13.98 16.42
N HIS A 126 -3.90 13.34 17.36
CA HIS A 126 -4.47 12.94 18.64
C HIS A 126 -4.70 14.12 19.59
N GLU A 127 -3.76 15.06 19.63
CA GLU A 127 -3.81 16.30 20.42
C GLU A 127 -4.52 17.43 19.66
N TRP A 128 -5.32 17.11 18.66
CA TRP A 128 -5.99 18.08 17.82
C TRP A 128 -6.94 18.96 18.64
N THR A 129 -6.84 20.27 18.43
CA THR A 129 -7.73 21.27 19.02
C THR A 129 -8.32 22.17 17.94
N LYS A 130 -9.28 23.01 18.30
CA LYS A 130 -9.83 24.02 17.37
C LYS A 130 -8.77 25.01 16.84
N LYS A 131 -7.58 25.09 17.47
CA LYS A 131 -6.43 25.90 17.02
C LYS A 131 -5.50 25.14 16.07
N SER A 132 -5.59 23.81 16.00
CA SER A 132 -4.85 22.98 15.05
C SER A 132 -5.32 23.23 13.62
N ASN A 133 -4.49 22.87 12.63
CA ASN A 133 -4.79 23.10 11.22
C ASN A 133 -4.25 21.96 10.32
N LEU A 134 -4.80 21.84 9.12
CA LEU A 134 -4.48 20.77 8.17
C LEU A 134 -3.05 20.85 7.63
N ILE A 135 -2.46 22.05 7.56
CA ILE A 135 -1.11 22.23 7.04
C ILE A 135 -0.10 21.57 7.97
N GLU A 136 -0.20 21.83 9.26
CA GLU A 136 0.68 21.23 10.26
C GLU A 136 0.42 19.72 10.40
N ALA A 137 -0.83 19.25 10.20
CA ALA A 137 -1.10 17.82 10.11
C ALA A 137 -0.37 17.15 8.94
N ILE A 138 -0.45 17.72 7.72
CA ILE A 138 0.24 17.16 6.54
C ILE A 138 1.76 17.24 6.72
N LYS A 139 2.30 18.33 7.29
CA LYS A 139 3.72 18.45 7.61
C LYS A 139 4.18 17.40 8.63
N ALA A 140 3.38 17.11 9.66
CA ALA A 140 3.69 16.07 10.64
C ALA A 140 3.74 14.68 9.98
N ILE A 141 2.83 14.39 9.03
CA ILE A 141 2.87 13.16 8.24
C ILE A 141 4.15 13.09 7.40
N SER A 142 4.51 14.18 6.70
CA SER A 142 5.74 14.25 5.92
C SER A 142 7.01 14.08 6.78
N ALA A 143 7.00 14.59 8.01
CA ALA A 143 8.12 14.44 8.94
C ALA A 143 8.30 12.98 9.37
N VAL A 144 7.21 12.26 9.64
CA VAL A 144 7.27 10.81 9.90
C VAL A 144 7.77 10.05 8.69
N PHE A 145 7.29 10.34 7.48
CA PHE A 145 7.79 9.71 6.25
C PHE A 145 9.31 9.93 6.06
N THR A 146 9.82 11.09 6.49
CA THR A 146 11.23 11.43 6.36
C THR A 146 12.13 10.55 7.22
N SER A 147 11.68 10.19 8.42
CA SER A 147 12.44 9.32 9.33
C SER A 147 12.14 7.83 9.10
N ASP A 148 10.87 7.47 8.88
CA ASP A 148 10.41 6.11 8.62
C ASP A 148 9.38 6.10 7.46
N PRO A 149 9.76 5.65 6.24
CA PRO A 149 8.83 5.61 5.12
C PRO A 149 7.73 4.58 5.36
N PHE A 150 6.48 5.04 5.35
CA PHE A 150 5.32 4.15 5.48
C PHE A 150 4.89 3.50 4.16
N ILE A 151 5.48 3.87 3.02
CA ILE A 151 5.11 3.33 1.70
C ILE A 151 6.33 3.20 0.80
N TYR A 152 6.40 2.11 0.03
CA TYR A 152 7.47 1.82 -0.92
C TYR A 152 6.90 1.50 -2.29
N LYS A 153 7.72 1.69 -3.34
CA LYS A 153 7.40 1.15 -4.67
C LYS A 153 7.65 -0.35 -4.68
N LYS A 154 6.70 -1.11 -5.23
CA LYS A 154 6.87 -2.52 -5.55
C LYS A 154 8.05 -2.66 -6.52
N PRO A 155 8.94 -3.64 -6.33
CA PRO A 155 9.95 -3.92 -7.33
C PRO A 155 9.22 -4.27 -8.63
N SER A 156 9.54 -3.55 -9.71
CA SER A 156 9.10 -3.92 -11.03
C SER A 156 9.64 -5.31 -11.28
N GLN A 157 8.79 -6.35 -11.25
CA GLN A 157 9.21 -7.65 -11.74
C GLN A 157 9.70 -7.41 -13.18
N PRO A 158 10.95 -7.77 -13.53
CA PRO A 158 11.35 -7.75 -14.91
C PRO A 158 10.31 -8.60 -15.63
N ALA A 159 9.65 -8.02 -16.64
CA ALA A 159 8.74 -8.76 -17.49
C ALA A 159 9.45 -10.07 -17.81
N GLN A 160 8.90 -11.18 -17.33
CA GLN A 160 9.37 -12.48 -17.77
C GLN A 160 9.19 -12.43 -19.27
N SER A 161 10.31 -12.33 -19.97
CA SER A 161 10.35 -12.51 -21.40
C SER A 161 9.81 -13.92 -21.63
N SER A 162 8.53 -13.98 -21.97
CA SER A 162 8.00 -15.10 -22.71
C SER A 162 8.92 -15.21 -23.92
N SER A 163 9.78 -16.22 -23.92
CA SER A 163 10.44 -16.73 -25.10
C SER A 163 9.35 -17.35 -25.95
N HIS A 164 8.55 -16.50 -26.60
CA HIS A 164 7.86 -16.85 -27.81
C HIS A 164 8.76 -16.37 -28.93
N SER A 165 9.55 -17.32 -29.43
CA SER A 165 10.20 -17.27 -30.72
C SER A 165 9.14 -17.10 -31.82
N SER A 166 8.72 -15.86 -32.05
CA SER A 166 8.02 -15.48 -33.27
C SER A 166 9.06 -15.33 -34.37
N SER A 167 9.27 -16.38 -35.17
CA SER A 167 9.98 -16.25 -36.43
C SER A 167 9.14 -15.40 -37.38
N ASN A 168 9.49 -14.13 -37.53
CA ASN A 168 9.08 -13.32 -38.67
C ASN A 168 9.96 -13.68 -39.87
N SER A 169 9.36 -14.24 -40.93
CA SER A 169 9.96 -14.13 -42.26
C SER A 169 9.45 -12.84 -42.91
N VAL A 170 10.39 -11.92 -43.14
CA VAL A 170 10.24 -10.64 -43.84
C VAL A 170 10.44 -10.84 -45.35
N SER A 171 9.72 -10.09 -46.19
CA SER A 171 10.17 -9.49 -47.48
C SER A 171 9.01 -8.61 -48.01
N ARG A 172 9.03 -7.27 -48.02
CA ARG A 172 9.83 -6.22 -48.70
C ARG A 172 9.48 -6.02 -50.21
N THR A 173 8.84 -4.85 -50.47
CA THR A 173 8.77 -3.97 -51.69
C THR A 173 8.06 -4.51 -52.96
N GLN A 174 7.22 -3.80 -53.76
CA GLN A 174 6.67 -2.41 -53.84
C GLN A 174 5.48 -2.39 -54.89
N PRO A 175 4.88 -1.24 -55.34
CA PRO A 175 3.45 -1.05 -55.72
C PRO A 175 3.08 -1.47 -57.17
N PRO A 176 1.80 -1.47 -57.64
CA PRO A 176 1.16 -0.27 -58.22
C PRO A 176 -0.41 -0.25 -58.25
N TYR A 177 -0.99 0.79 -58.90
CA TYR A 177 -2.40 1.00 -59.26
C TYR A 177 -3.19 -0.22 -59.83
N ALA A 178 -4.50 -0.24 -59.57
CA ALA A 178 -5.66 -0.69 -60.39
C ALA A 178 -5.81 -2.13 -60.98
N SER A 179 -7.00 -2.70 -60.71
CA SER A 179 -7.92 -3.52 -61.54
C SER A 179 -7.70 -5.04 -61.85
N ALA A 180 -8.84 -5.76 -61.75
CA ALA A 180 -9.33 -6.96 -62.46
C ALA A 180 -8.92 -8.42 -62.08
N ASN A 181 -9.96 -9.19 -61.73
CA ASN A 181 -10.30 -10.61 -62.01
C ASN A 181 -9.33 -11.79 -61.76
N GLY A 182 -9.86 -12.82 -61.08
CA GLY A 182 -9.80 -14.22 -61.58
C GLY A 182 -9.13 -15.31 -60.71
N ALA A 183 -9.97 -16.17 -60.12
CA ALA A 183 -9.85 -17.63 -59.92
C ALA A 183 -8.68 -18.30 -59.13
N SER A 184 -9.10 -19.21 -58.25
CA SER A 184 -8.40 -20.23 -57.41
C SER A 184 -7.62 -21.31 -58.21
N PRO A 185 -7.21 -22.46 -57.60
CA PRO A 185 -6.40 -22.77 -56.38
C PRO A 185 -5.21 -23.72 -56.72
N VAL A 186 -4.51 -24.30 -55.72
CA VAL A 186 -4.06 -25.74 -55.62
C VAL A 186 -2.72 -25.94 -54.85
N VAL A 187 -2.83 -26.64 -53.71
CA VAL A 187 -2.07 -27.80 -53.15
C VAL A 187 -0.53 -27.75 -52.90
N HIS A 188 -0.20 -28.09 -51.65
CA HIS A 188 1.03 -28.64 -51.00
C HIS A 188 1.92 -29.61 -51.84
N PRO A 189 3.01 -30.21 -51.30
CA PRO A 189 3.97 -29.87 -50.22
C PRO A 189 5.45 -30.04 -50.70
N THR A 190 6.45 -29.76 -49.85
CA THR A 190 7.66 -30.61 -49.59
C THR A 190 8.80 -29.83 -48.90
N LYS A 191 9.45 -30.47 -47.93
CA LYS A 191 10.78 -30.20 -47.34
C LYS A 191 11.78 -31.17 -48.00
N PRO A 192 13.11 -31.21 -47.73
CA PRO A 192 14.18 -30.24 -47.39
C PRO A 192 15.28 -30.24 -48.51
N PRO A 193 16.56 -29.75 -48.39
CA PRO A 193 17.65 -30.25 -47.51
C PRO A 193 18.75 -29.21 -47.08
N PRO A 194 19.77 -29.60 -46.27
CA PRO A 194 21.06 -28.92 -46.06
C PRO A 194 22.21 -29.59 -46.89
N PRO A 195 23.42 -29.00 -47.02
CA PRO A 195 24.62 -29.48 -46.29
C PRO A 195 25.70 -28.38 -46.03
N TYR A 196 26.70 -28.54 -45.15
CA TYR A 196 28.02 -29.21 -45.30
C TYR A 196 28.70 -29.21 -43.90
N GLY A 197 29.57 -30.13 -43.47
CA GLY A 197 30.15 -31.36 -44.04
C GLY A 197 31.32 -31.87 -43.16
N SER A 198 31.51 -33.21 -43.15
CA SER A 198 32.75 -34.02 -42.96
C SER A 198 33.58 -33.91 -41.65
N THR A 199 34.11 -34.96 -41.01
CA THR A 199 34.45 -36.37 -41.32
C THR A 199 34.47 -37.15 -39.98
N GLY A 200 33.91 -38.36 -39.85
CA GLY A 200 34.60 -39.67 -39.92
C GLY A 200 34.95 -40.19 -38.50
N GLY A 201 34.61 -41.40 -38.05
CA GLY A 201 33.87 -42.51 -38.62
C GLY A 201 33.62 -43.65 -37.61
N VAL A 202 32.64 -44.50 -37.97
CA VAL A 202 32.64 -45.98 -37.86
C VAL A 202 32.23 -46.65 -36.52
N THR A 203 30.93 -47.06 -36.50
CA THR A 203 30.28 -48.33 -36.06
C THR A 203 30.49 -48.87 -34.63
N ARG A 204 29.52 -49.47 -33.92
CA ARG A 204 28.26 -50.18 -34.27
C ARG A 204 27.39 -50.32 -32.98
N THR A 205 26.08 -50.47 -33.15
CA THR A 205 24.97 -50.62 -32.16
C THR A 205 24.98 -51.96 -31.39
N PRO A 206 23.99 -52.36 -30.55
CA PRO A 206 22.79 -51.68 -29.97
C PRO A 206 22.60 -51.90 -28.43
N ASP A 207 21.75 -51.10 -27.76
CA ASP A 207 20.52 -51.58 -27.10
C ASP A 207 19.74 -50.44 -26.42
N ARG A 208 18.41 -50.60 -26.33
CA ARG A 208 17.45 -49.63 -25.79
C ARG A 208 17.24 -49.85 -24.27
N PRO A 209 16.92 -48.78 -23.51
CA PRO A 209 15.78 -48.89 -22.59
C PRO A 209 14.84 -47.67 -22.63
N VAL A 210 13.61 -47.92 -22.17
CA VAL A 210 12.45 -47.01 -22.10
C VAL A 210 12.72 -45.80 -21.18
N PRO A 211 12.24 -44.57 -21.49
CA PRO A 211 12.50 -43.41 -20.63
C PRO A 211 11.64 -43.43 -19.36
N THR A 212 12.32 -43.52 -18.23
CA THR A 212 11.82 -43.25 -16.88
C THR A 212 11.43 -41.77 -16.76
N VAL A 213 10.27 -41.48 -16.16
CA VAL A 213 9.91 -40.11 -15.75
C VAL A 213 11.01 -39.53 -14.85
N ASP A 214 11.63 -38.44 -15.29
CA ASP A 214 12.84 -37.88 -14.68
C ASP A 214 12.62 -37.48 -13.23
N LYS A 215 13.20 -38.27 -12.32
CA LYS A 215 13.25 -38.07 -10.86
C LYS A 215 13.74 -36.67 -10.44
N ALA A 216 14.42 -35.96 -11.35
CA ALA A 216 14.90 -34.59 -11.16
C ALA A 216 13.76 -33.55 -11.14
N MET A 217 12.75 -33.69 -11.99
CA MET A 217 11.66 -32.71 -12.11
C MET A 217 10.71 -32.75 -10.90
N SER A 218 10.42 -33.96 -10.40
CA SER A 218 9.64 -34.17 -9.17
C SER A 218 10.38 -33.67 -7.91
N LYS A 219 11.72 -33.79 -7.89
CA LYS A 219 12.54 -33.28 -6.78
C LYS A 219 12.51 -31.74 -6.75
N GLN A 220 12.61 -31.09 -7.90
CA GLN A 220 12.59 -29.62 -8.01
C GLN A 220 11.25 -28.99 -7.59
N LEU A 221 10.11 -29.62 -7.93
CA LEU A 221 8.77 -29.21 -7.46
C LEU A 221 8.63 -29.38 -5.94
N SER A 222 9.09 -30.51 -5.38
CA SER A 222 9.04 -30.76 -3.93
C SER A 222 9.92 -29.78 -3.12
N THR A 223 11.10 -29.44 -3.63
CA THR A 223 12.00 -28.47 -2.98
C THR A 223 11.41 -27.05 -3.00
N SER A 224 10.73 -26.65 -4.09
CA SER A 224 10.06 -25.35 -4.18
C SER A 224 8.82 -25.23 -3.27
N MET A 225 8.09 -26.32 -3.07
CA MET A 225 6.96 -26.34 -2.13
C MET A 225 7.43 -26.27 -0.67
N MET A 226 8.51 -26.99 -0.33
CA MET A 226 9.12 -26.91 1.01
C MET A 226 9.72 -25.54 1.31
N SER A 227 10.34 -24.87 0.32
CA SER A 227 10.86 -23.51 0.51
C SER A 227 9.73 -22.48 0.72
N LYS A 228 8.63 -22.59 -0.03
CA LYS A 228 7.44 -21.74 0.15
C LYS A 228 6.74 -21.97 1.49
N ALA A 229 6.66 -23.23 1.94
CA ALA A 229 6.09 -23.55 3.25
C ALA A 229 6.91 -22.93 4.38
N ARG A 230 8.25 -22.99 4.27
CA ARG A 230 9.16 -22.38 5.25
C ARG A 230 9.06 -20.85 5.26
N GLU A 231 8.94 -20.20 4.10
CA GLU A 231 8.72 -18.75 3.99
C GLU A 231 7.38 -18.31 4.62
N MET A 232 6.32 -19.12 4.44
CA MET A 232 5.01 -18.87 5.05
C MET A 232 5.04 -19.02 6.57
N GLU A 233 5.73 -20.05 7.07
CA GLU A 233 5.90 -20.31 8.51
C GLU A 233 6.75 -19.23 9.18
N GLU A 234 7.77 -18.72 8.48
CA GLU A 234 8.60 -17.61 8.95
C GLU A 234 7.79 -16.28 9.00
N LEU A 235 6.92 -16.03 8.04
CA LEU A 235 5.99 -14.89 8.06
C LEU A 235 4.95 -14.98 9.18
N ASP A 236 4.42 -16.16 9.45
CA ASP A 236 3.43 -16.40 10.51
C ASP A 236 4.06 -16.16 11.89
N SER A 237 5.31 -16.62 12.10
CA SER A 237 6.06 -16.35 13.33
C SER A 237 6.35 -14.86 13.56
N VAL A 238 6.65 -14.10 12.49
CA VAL A 238 6.86 -12.65 12.56
C VAL A 238 5.56 -11.93 12.88
N LEU A 239 4.44 -12.41 12.31
CA LEU A 239 3.10 -11.88 12.57
C LEU A 239 2.69 -12.12 14.04
N GLU A 240 2.91 -13.33 14.54
CA GLU A 240 2.66 -13.68 15.95
C GLU A 240 3.43 -12.76 16.89
N ASN A 241 4.71 -12.53 16.62
CA ASN A 241 5.54 -11.61 17.40
C ASN A 241 5.03 -10.16 17.36
N SER A 242 4.39 -9.74 16.27
CA SER A 242 3.81 -8.39 16.15
C SER A 242 2.57 -8.18 17.02
N PHE A 243 1.93 -9.26 17.46
CA PHE A 243 0.74 -9.24 18.32
C PHE A 243 1.06 -9.37 19.82
N ARG A 244 2.32 -9.62 20.16
CA ARG A 244 2.76 -9.79 21.55
C ARG A 244 2.96 -8.44 22.24
N CYS A 245 2.52 -8.36 23.49
CA CYS A 245 2.76 -7.22 24.35
C CYS A 245 4.25 -7.14 24.70
N PRO A 246 4.92 -5.99 24.55
CA PRO A 246 6.33 -5.85 24.92
C PRO A 246 6.62 -6.03 26.43
N ILE A 247 5.61 -5.97 27.30
CA ILE A 247 5.77 -6.13 28.76
C ILE A 247 5.58 -7.60 29.15
N SER A 248 4.44 -8.20 28.82
CA SER A 248 4.13 -9.59 29.22
C SER A 248 4.71 -10.63 28.26
N MET A 249 5.10 -10.23 27.04
CA MET A 249 5.46 -11.12 25.94
C MET A 249 4.33 -12.07 25.49
N GLU A 250 3.11 -11.87 25.97
CA GLU A 250 1.91 -12.61 25.58
C GLU A 250 1.12 -11.87 24.49
N ILE A 251 0.31 -12.59 23.72
CA ILE A 251 -0.56 -11.98 22.71
C ILE A 251 -1.55 -11.01 23.39
N MET A 252 -1.64 -9.78 22.88
CA MET A 252 -2.49 -8.73 23.46
C MET A 252 -3.98 -9.04 23.27
N VAL A 253 -4.75 -9.02 24.35
CA VAL A 253 -6.21 -9.19 24.34
C VAL A 253 -6.92 -7.83 24.21
N ASP A 254 -6.39 -6.81 24.89
CA ASP A 254 -6.87 -5.43 24.81
C ASP A 254 -5.72 -4.46 24.54
N PRO A 255 -5.21 -4.42 23.29
CA PRO A 255 -4.08 -3.57 22.94
C PRO A 255 -4.41 -2.08 23.12
N VAL A 256 -3.53 -1.36 23.81
CA VAL A 256 -3.59 0.09 24.03
C VAL A 256 -2.32 0.77 23.59
N PHE A 257 -2.48 1.92 22.94
CA PHE A 257 -1.41 2.80 22.56
C PHE A 257 -1.00 3.70 23.73
N ALA A 258 0.31 3.80 23.98
CA ALA A 258 0.88 4.72 24.96
C ALA A 258 1.61 5.90 24.30
N ALA A 259 1.95 6.91 25.11
CA ALA A 259 2.55 8.16 24.65
C ALA A 259 3.94 8.01 24.01
N ASP A 260 4.60 6.86 24.19
CA ASP A 260 5.88 6.52 23.57
C ASP A 260 5.76 5.98 22.13
N GLY A 261 4.53 5.89 21.61
CA GLY A 261 4.30 5.38 20.26
C GLY A 261 4.24 3.86 20.15
N HIS A 262 4.17 3.14 21.27
CA HIS A 262 4.07 1.67 21.29
C HIS A 262 2.69 1.20 21.75
N THR A 263 2.37 -0.04 21.38
CA THR A 263 1.14 -0.71 21.81
C THR A 263 1.46 -1.77 22.83
N TYR A 264 0.67 -1.83 23.89
CA TYR A 264 0.82 -2.74 25.03
C TYR A 264 -0.51 -3.40 25.36
N GLU A 265 -0.50 -4.51 26.09
CA GLU A 265 -1.70 -4.99 26.75
C GLU A 265 -2.14 -3.96 27.81
N ARG A 266 -3.43 -3.60 27.81
CA ARG A 266 -3.99 -2.61 28.73
C ARG A 266 -3.60 -2.91 30.16
N ALA A 267 -3.88 -4.13 30.62
CA ALA A 267 -3.70 -4.48 32.02
C ALA A 267 -2.22 -4.35 32.47
N GLU A 268 -1.27 -4.71 31.59
CA GLU A 268 0.16 -4.57 31.86
C GLU A 268 0.59 -3.12 31.92
N MET A 269 0.16 -2.32 30.94
CA MET A 269 0.56 -0.93 30.85
C MET A 269 -0.07 -0.08 31.96
N GLU A 270 -1.33 -0.34 32.32
CA GLU A 270 -1.97 0.29 33.47
C GLU A 270 -1.21 -0.03 34.77
N ARG A 271 -0.80 -1.29 35.00
CA ARG A 271 0.04 -1.66 36.15
C ARG A 271 1.39 -0.97 36.15
N TRP A 272 2.05 -0.89 35.00
CA TRP A 272 3.34 -0.20 34.88
C TRP A 272 3.21 1.28 35.29
N LEU A 273 2.16 1.95 34.81
CA LEU A 273 1.91 3.37 35.06
C LEU A 273 1.52 3.73 36.50
N ILE A 274 1.17 2.74 37.33
CA ILE A 274 0.95 2.95 38.78
C ILE A 274 2.25 3.41 39.45
N SER A 275 3.37 2.77 39.13
CA SER A 275 4.65 3.02 39.80
C SER A 275 5.62 3.85 38.97
N LYS A 276 5.51 3.81 37.64
CA LYS A 276 6.43 4.47 36.71
C LYS A 276 5.71 5.49 35.85
N SER A 277 6.48 6.45 35.34
CA SER A 277 6.03 7.44 34.36
C SER A 277 6.90 7.38 33.11
N THR A 278 7.52 6.23 32.84
CA THR A 278 8.46 6.00 31.74
C THR A 278 7.96 4.94 30.77
N SER A 279 8.51 4.89 29.56
CA SER A 279 8.27 3.82 28.60
C SER A 279 8.86 2.50 29.13
N PRO A 280 8.11 1.38 29.09
CA PRO A 280 8.66 0.04 29.36
C PRO A 280 9.79 -0.38 28.41
N LEU A 281 9.80 0.15 27.18
CA LEU A 281 10.75 -0.23 26.13
C LEU A 281 11.99 0.64 26.12
N THR A 282 11.82 1.97 26.17
CA THR A 282 12.94 2.91 26.03
C THR A 282 13.44 3.46 27.36
N ASN A 283 12.68 3.24 28.44
CA ASN A 283 12.93 3.83 29.76
C ASN A 283 12.91 5.37 29.79
N GLU A 284 12.48 6.02 28.70
CA GLU A 284 12.31 7.47 28.63
C GLU A 284 11.02 7.91 29.32
N VAL A 285 10.98 9.14 29.84
CA VAL A 285 9.77 9.69 30.48
C VAL A 285 8.65 9.83 29.45
N LEU A 286 7.49 9.28 29.76
CA LEU A 286 6.31 9.42 28.93
C LEU A 286 5.79 10.86 29.01
N PRO A 287 5.47 11.50 27.87
CA PRO A 287 4.84 12.81 27.86
C PRO A 287 3.54 12.86 28.70
N HIS A 288 2.78 11.77 28.73
CA HIS A 288 1.58 11.60 29.54
C HIS A 288 1.26 10.12 29.81
N LYS A 289 0.38 9.87 30.79
CA LYS A 289 -0.05 8.51 31.19
C LYS A 289 -1.34 8.01 30.52
N MET A 290 -1.91 8.77 29.58
CA MET A 290 -3.12 8.33 28.89
C MET A 290 -2.87 7.11 28.00
N LEU A 291 -3.81 6.17 28.04
CA LEU A 291 -3.81 4.95 27.22
C LEU A 291 -5.01 4.94 26.29
N VAL A 292 -4.75 4.72 25.00
CA VAL A 292 -5.77 4.77 23.95
C VAL A 292 -6.04 3.36 23.43
N PRO A 293 -7.29 2.85 23.46
CA PRO A 293 -7.58 1.54 22.89
C PRO A 293 -7.22 1.46 21.39
N ASN A 294 -6.48 0.43 20.99
CA ASN A 294 -6.18 0.12 19.60
C ASN A 294 -7.17 -0.92 19.07
N HIS A 295 -8.38 -0.46 18.74
CA HIS A 295 -9.48 -1.35 18.31
C HIS A 295 -9.16 -2.12 17.02
N ASN A 296 -8.35 -1.57 16.12
CA ASN A 296 -7.95 -2.25 14.88
C ASN A 296 -7.01 -3.42 15.17
N LEU A 297 -5.94 -3.18 15.94
CA LEU A 297 -5.05 -4.26 16.36
C LEU A 297 -5.80 -5.32 17.16
N ARG A 298 -6.73 -4.90 18.03
CA ARG A 298 -7.60 -5.82 18.78
C ARG A 298 -8.46 -6.71 17.88
N SER A 299 -8.91 -6.21 16.73
CA SER A 299 -9.67 -7.00 15.76
C SER A 299 -8.76 -7.94 14.98
N GLN A 300 -7.58 -7.48 14.56
CA GLN A 300 -6.59 -8.31 13.85
C GLN A 300 -6.09 -9.46 14.72
N ILE A 301 -5.79 -9.19 16.00
CA ILE A 301 -5.38 -10.23 16.95
C ILE A 301 -6.49 -11.26 17.16
N ARG A 302 -7.74 -10.82 17.26
CA ARG A 302 -8.87 -11.75 17.38
C ARG A 302 -8.98 -12.67 16.17
N GLU A 303 -8.90 -12.11 14.97
CA GLU A 303 -8.93 -12.91 13.73
C GLU A 303 -7.73 -13.88 13.65
N TYR A 304 -6.54 -13.43 14.08
CA TYR A 304 -5.34 -14.27 14.12
C TYR A 304 -5.51 -15.44 15.10
N VAL A 305 -5.98 -15.20 16.32
CA VAL A 305 -6.18 -16.23 17.35
C VAL A 305 -7.28 -17.22 16.95
N GLU A 306 -8.31 -16.76 16.24
CA GLU A 306 -9.34 -17.65 15.67
C GLU A 306 -8.76 -18.62 14.64
N LYS A 307 -7.81 -18.16 13.82
CA LYS A 307 -7.12 -18.98 12.82
C LYS A 307 -6.01 -19.85 13.42
N HIS A 308 -5.45 -19.45 14.58
CA HIS A 308 -4.35 -20.12 15.26
C HIS A 308 -4.68 -20.39 16.73
N PRO A 309 -5.56 -21.38 17.02
CA PRO A 309 -6.06 -21.64 18.38
C PRO A 309 -4.99 -22.10 19.37
N ASN A 310 -3.81 -22.50 18.91
CA ASN A 310 -2.67 -22.91 19.75
C ASN A 310 -1.71 -21.75 20.10
N ALA A 311 -1.93 -20.53 19.58
CA ALA A 311 -1.01 -19.39 19.74
C ALA A 311 -1.13 -18.66 21.10
N ARG A 312 -1.78 -19.26 22.11
CA ARG A 312 -2.00 -18.64 23.42
C ARG A 312 -0.76 -18.65 24.30
#